data_AF-A0A9E3ETR5-F1
#
_entry.id   AF-A0A9E3ETR5-F1
#
_cell.length_a   1.000
_cell.length_b   1.000
_cell.length_c   1.000
_cell.angle_alpha   90.00
_cell.angle_beta   90.00
_cell.angle_gamma   90.00
#
_symmetry.space_group_name_H-M   'P 1'
#
loop_
_entity.id
_entity.type
_entity.pdbx_description
1 polymer ?
#
loop_
_entity_poly.entity_id
_entity_poly.type
_entity_poly.pdbx_seq_one_letter_code
_entity_poly.pdbx_strand_id
1 'polypeptide(L)'
;MSKSAPRARLYTPRTSRVVTPRVDAEAVGQFTESIARFFGTGRYLLLQTLVVVAWIILNISAVSLRWDPYPFILLNLAFSTQAAYAAPLILLAQNRQENRDRVGFDEDRRRAEETKADTEYLARELAALRLAIGDVAKTRDHLRRELQDLRGLLEDRQRDNSIQAPSSSTGDVDRRATKSC
;
A
#
# COMPACT_ATOMS: atom_id res chain seq x y z
N MET A 1 -3.36 -49.24 -59.14
CA MET A 1 -3.40 -48.98 -57.68
C MET A 1 -2.08 -48.35 -57.25
N SER A 2 -2.04 -47.04 -57.05
CA SER A 2 -0.82 -46.34 -56.59
C SER A 2 -0.92 -46.14 -55.07
N LYS A 3 -0.05 -46.81 -54.30
CA LYS A 3 0.04 -46.64 -52.84
C LYS A 3 0.92 -45.42 -52.54
N SER A 4 0.31 -44.32 -52.13
CA SER A 4 1.02 -43.13 -51.63
C SER A 4 1.62 -43.41 -50.24
N ALA A 5 2.93 -43.20 -50.10
CA ALA A 5 3.65 -43.21 -48.83
C ALA A 5 3.17 -42.08 -47.90
N PRO A 6 3.17 -42.26 -46.57
CA PRO A 6 2.70 -41.24 -45.64
C PRO A 6 3.73 -40.11 -45.55
N ARG A 7 3.29 -38.88 -45.86
CA ARG A 7 4.08 -37.66 -45.71
C ARG A 7 4.40 -37.44 -44.22
N ALA A 8 5.66 -37.55 -43.84
CA ALA A 8 6.15 -37.18 -42.52
C ALA A 8 5.85 -35.69 -42.27
N ARG A 9 5.02 -35.41 -41.26
CA ARG A 9 4.65 -34.03 -40.90
C ARG A 9 5.79 -33.35 -40.16
N LEU A 10 6.35 -32.32 -40.77
CA LEU A 10 7.45 -31.47 -40.28
C LEU A 10 7.06 -30.50 -39.13
N TYR A 11 6.06 -30.82 -38.30
CA TYR A 11 5.52 -29.89 -37.29
C TYR A 11 5.80 -30.25 -35.83
N THR A 12 6.65 -31.24 -35.55
CA THR A 12 7.08 -31.49 -34.17
C THR A 12 8.36 -30.70 -33.90
N PRO A 13 8.31 -29.58 -33.15
CA PRO A 13 9.55 -28.96 -32.69
C PRO A 13 10.27 -29.99 -31.83
N ARG A 14 11.46 -30.37 -32.27
CA ARG A 14 12.36 -31.23 -31.52
C ARG A 14 12.73 -30.48 -30.26
N THR A 15 12.07 -30.77 -29.14
CA THR A 15 12.44 -30.22 -27.83
C THR A 15 13.83 -30.75 -27.51
N SER A 16 14.83 -29.92 -27.77
CA SER A 16 16.18 -30.17 -27.30
C SER A 16 16.08 -30.17 -25.78
N ARG A 17 16.32 -31.32 -25.17
CA ARG A 17 16.37 -31.48 -23.72
C ARG A 17 17.61 -30.74 -23.23
N VAL A 18 17.50 -29.42 -23.10
CA VAL A 18 18.52 -28.59 -22.47
C VAL A 18 18.53 -29.01 -21.00
N VAL A 19 19.57 -29.74 -20.62
CA VAL A 19 19.86 -30.04 -19.22
C VAL A 19 20.37 -28.73 -18.63
N THR A 20 19.46 -27.91 -18.12
CA THR A 20 19.85 -26.77 -17.30
C THR A 20 20.36 -27.33 -15.98
N PRO A 21 21.61 -27.02 -15.57
CA PRO A 21 22.02 -27.31 -14.20
C PRO A 21 21.05 -26.55 -13.28
N ARG A 22 20.25 -27.28 -12.50
CA ARG A 22 19.42 -26.69 -11.45
C ARG A 22 20.36 -26.23 -10.35
N VAL A 23 20.86 -25.02 -10.48
CA VAL A 23 21.48 -24.31 -9.37
C VAL A 23 20.33 -24.01 -8.42
N ASP A 24 20.30 -24.63 -7.25
CA ASP A 24 19.24 -24.44 -6.26
C ASP A 24 19.26 -22.98 -5.80
N ALA A 25 18.35 -22.18 -6.38
CA ALA A 25 18.21 -20.75 -6.13
C ALA A 25 17.95 -20.46 -4.63
N GLU A 26 17.34 -21.41 -3.92
CA GLU A 26 17.11 -21.39 -2.49
C GLU A 26 18.44 -21.37 -1.69
N ALA A 27 19.37 -22.28 -2.01
CA ALA A 27 20.64 -22.44 -1.30
C ALA A 27 21.57 -21.25 -1.55
N VAL A 28 21.65 -20.80 -2.81
CA VAL A 28 22.40 -19.58 -3.18
C VAL A 28 21.76 -18.35 -2.53
N GLY A 29 20.44 -18.32 -2.42
CA GLY A 29 19.70 -17.25 -1.77
C GLY A 29 20.00 -17.11 -0.27
N GLN A 30 19.96 -18.21 0.47
CA GLN A 30 20.31 -18.24 1.89
C GLN A 30 21.78 -17.86 2.13
N PHE A 31 22.69 -18.35 1.27
CA PHE A 31 24.10 -18.01 1.32
C PHE A 31 24.34 -16.51 1.11
N THR A 32 23.68 -15.93 0.09
CA THR A 32 23.78 -14.50 -0.24
C THR A 32 23.24 -13.62 0.90
N GLU A 33 22.14 -14.02 1.53
CA GLU A 33 21.54 -13.30 2.66
C GLU A 33 22.38 -13.39 3.94
N SER A 34 23.06 -14.51 4.17
CA SER A 34 24.07 -14.63 5.23
C SER A 34 25.26 -13.71 4.96
N ILE A 35 25.73 -13.67 3.71
CA ILE A 35 26.83 -12.80 3.28
C ILE A 35 26.46 -11.33 3.45
N ALA A 36 25.28 -10.90 3.00
CA ALA A 36 24.83 -9.51 3.12
C ALA A 36 24.79 -9.05 4.59
N ARG A 37 24.29 -9.89 5.50
CA ARG A 37 24.31 -9.60 6.94
C ARG A 37 25.72 -9.57 7.52
N PHE A 38 26.62 -10.40 7.00
CA PHE A 38 28.02 -10.44 7.43
C PHE A 38 28.78 -9.17 7.01
N PHE A 39 28.67 -8.74 5.74
CA PHE A 39 29.31 -7.53 5.22
C PHE A 39 28.71 -6.23 5.79
N GLY A 40 27.41 -6.22 6.14
CA GLY A 40 26.74 -5.07 6.75
C GLY A 40 27.09 -4.85 8.24
N THR A 41 27.73 -5.81 8.89
CA THR A 41 28.15 -5.69 10.29
C THR A 41 29.58 -5.13 10.35
N GLY A 42 29.84 -4.10 11.17
CA GLY A 42 31.18 -3.51 11.34
C GLY A 42 32.29 -4.48 11.77
N ARG A 43 31.90 -5.69 12.20
CA ARG A 43 32.78 -6.81 12.53
C ARG A 43 33.57 -7.34 11.32
N TYR A 44 33.02 -7.26 10.09
CA TYR A 44 33.73 -7.66 8.87
C TYR A 44 34.95 -6.76 8.63
N LEU A 45 34.77 -5.43 8.70
CA LEU A 45 35.86 -4.47 8.51
C LEU A 45 36.98 -4.66 9.54
N LEU A 46 36.62 -4.96 10.79
CA LEU A 46 37.59 -5.23 11.86
C LEU A 46 38.40 -6.50 11.58
N LEU A 47 37.73 -7.60 11.23
CA LEU A 47 38.39 -8.87 10.92
C LEU A 47 39.27 -8.76 9.66
N GLN A 48 38.78 -8.11 8.61
CA GLN A 48 39.53 -7.84 7.38
C GLN A 48 40.81 -7.02 7.67
N THR A 49 40.69 -5.97 8.49
CA THR A 49 41.85 -5.15 8.88
C THR A 49 42.86 -5.97 9.69
N LEU A 50 42.39 -6.81 10.62
CA LEU A 50 43.26 -7.68 11.41
C LEU A 50 44.00 -8.72 10.56
N VAL A 51 43.32 -9.30 9.57
CA VAL A 51 43.93 -10.23 8.60
C VAL A 51 45.00 -9.52 7.78
N VAL A 52 44.72 -8.32 7.26
CA VAL A 52 45.71 -7.52 6.50
C VAL A 52 46.92 -7.17 7.36
N VAL A 53 46.71 -6.72 8.60
CA VAL A 53 47.81 -6.40 9.52
C VAL A 53 48.63 -7.64 9.87
N ALA A 54 47.98 -8.77 10.17
CA ALA A 54 48.67 -10.03 10.43
C ALA A 54 49.49 -10.49 9.22
N TRP A 55 48.96 -10.30 8.00
CA TRP A 55 49.64 -10.65 6.76
C TRP A 55 50.87 -9.78 6.50
N ILE A 56 50.77 -8.47 6.79
CA ILE A 56 51.90 -7.54 6.71
C ILE A 56 53.00 -7.97 7.70
N ILE A 57 52.63 -8.29 8.95
CA ILE A 57 53.58 -8.75 9.98
C ILE A 57 54.27 -10.06 9.55
N LEU A 58 53.49 -11.03 9.05
CA LEU A 58 54.01 -12.29 8.55
C LEU A 58 54.99 -12.06 7.40
N ASN A 59 54.63 -11.21 6.44
CA ASN A 59 55.49 -10.87 5.31
C ASN A 59 56.80 -10.21 5.75
N ILE A 60 56.76 -9.24 6.68
CA ILE A 60 57.97 -8.61 7.25
C ILE A 60 58.84 -9.63 8.01
N SER A 61 58.22 -10.55 8.75
CA SER A 61 58.97 -11.62 9.44
C SER A 61 59.59 -12.62 8.46
N ALA A 62 58.94 -12.90 7.33
CA ALA A 62 59.41 -13.78 6.26
C ALA A 62 60.43 -13.10 5.32
N VAL A 63 60.54 -11.77 5.33
CA VAL A 63 61.62 -11.03 4.65
C VAL A 63 62.99 -11.38 5.25
N SER A 64 63.09 -11.71 6.55
CA SER A 64 64.33 -12.26 7.12
C SER A 64 64.76 -13.59 6.48
N LEU A 65 63.83 -14.34 5.87
CA LEU A 65 64.09 -15.57 5.10
C LEU A 65 64.23 -15.31 3.58
N ARG A 66 64.30 -14.05 3.12
CA ARG A 66 64.33 -13.63 1.70
C ARG A 66 63.11 -14.10 0.87
N TRP A 67 61.97 -14.35 1.51
CA TRP A 67 60.85 -15.01 0.85
C TRP A 67 59.95 -14.11 -0.03
N ASP A 68 60.15 -12.77 -0.03
CA ASP A 68 59.65 -11.84 -1.06
C ASP A 68 60.33 -10.45 -0.92
N PRO A 69 61.38 -10.11 -1.72
CA PRO A 69 62.01 -8.79 -1.71
C PRO A 69 61.09 -7.69 -2.26
N TYR A 70 61.30 -6.44 -1.84
CA TYR A 70 60.55 -5.26 -2.31
C TYR A 70 60.47 -5.21 -3.86
N PRO A 71 59.27 -5.09 -4.49
CA PRO A 71 57.99 -4.59 -3.99
C PRO A 71 56.91 -5.69 -3.91
N PHE A 72 56.88 -6.46 -2.80
CA PHE A 72 55.80 -7.37 -2.35
C PHE A 72 54.81 -7.85 -3.44
N ILE A 73 55.33 -8.55 -4.47
CA ILE A 73 54.56 -8.86 -5.67
C ILE A 73 53.42 -9.84 -5.36
N LEU A 74 53.65 -10.74 -4.39
CA LEU A 74 52.69 -11.75 -3.97
C LEU A 74 51.50 -11.14 -3.22
N LEU A 75 51.74 -10.08 -2.44
CA LEU A 75 50.68 -9.37 -1.70
C LEU A 75 49.75 -8.64 -2.68
N ASN A 76 50.32 -7.93 -3.64
CA ASN A 76 49.56 -7.27 -4.70
C ASN A 76 48.79 -8.27 -5.57
N LEU A 77 49.38 -9.42 -5.87
CA LEU A 77 48.71 -10.46 -6.66
C LEU A 77 47.52 -11.08 -5.88
N ALA A 78 47.71 -11.34 -4.59
CA ALA A 78 46.66 -11.87 -3.73
C ALA A 78 45.49 -10.88 -3.59
N PHE A 79 45.77 -9.60 -3.35
CA PHE A 79 44.74 -8.56 -3.26
C PHE A 79 44.02 -8.33 -4.59
N SER A 80 44.77 -8.32 -5.70
CA SER A 80 44.18 -8.24 -7.05
C SER A 80 43.23 -9.40 -7.33
N THR A 81 43.61 -10.61 -6.92
CA THR A 81 42.77 -11.80 -7.07
C THR A 81 41.54 -11.73 -6.16
N GLN A 82 41.70 -11.23 -4.93
CA GLN A 82 40.58 -11.02 -3.99
C GLN A 82 39.54 -10.04 -4.55
N ALA A 83 40.00 -8.92 -5.12
CA ALA A 83 39.12 -7.96 -5.78
C ALA A 83 38.45 -8.57 -7.03
N ALA A 84 39.19 -9.33 -7.84
CA ALA A 84 38.69 -9.96 -9.04
C ALA A 84 37.58 -11.00 -8.77
N TYR A 85 37.69 -11.80 -7.69
CA TYR A 85 36.65 -12.75 -7.30
C TYR A 85 35.45 -12.10 -6.60
N ALA A 86 35.64 -10.94 -5.96
CA ALA A 86 34.54 -10.20 -5.35
C ALA A 86 33.52 -9.69 -6.38
N ALA A 87 33.98 -9.21 -7.54
CA ALA A 87 33.11 -8.67 -8.59
C ALA A 87 31.97 -9.61 -9.06
N PRO A 88 32.22 -10.87 -9.45
CA PRO A 88 31.15 -11.79 -9.86
C PRO A 88 30.21 -12.17 -8.71
N LEU A 89 30.72 -12.28 -7.47
CA LEU A 89 29.90 -12.53 -6.29
C LEU A 89 28.95 -11.37 -6.00
N ILE A 90 29.45 -10.13 -6.12
CA ILE A 90 28.64 -8.91 -5.98
C ILE A 90 27.59 -8.84 -7.09
N LEU A 91 27.94 -9.15 -8.33
CA LEU A 91 27.00 -9.17 -9.46
C LEU A 91 25.86 -10.20 -9.27
N LEU A 92 26.17 -11.37 -8.71
CA LEU A 92 25.16 -12.38 -8.37
C LEU A 92 24.24 -11.92 -7.23
N ALA A 93 24.80 -11.27 -6.21
CA ALA A 93 24.03 -10.71 -5.11
C ALA A 93 23.11 -9.57 -5.59
N GLN A 94 23.61 -8.71 -6.48
CA GLN A 94 22.88 -7.56 -7.03
C GLN A 94 21.72 -7.98 -7.94
N ASN A 95 21.91 -8.92 -8.88
CA ASN A 95 20.82 -9.40 -9.74
C ASN A 95 19.62 -9.95 -8.94
N ARG A 96 19.89 -10.58 -7.79
CA ARG A 96 18.82 -11.10 -6.93
C ARG A 96 18.11 -9.99 -6.16
N GLN A 97 18.86 -9.00 -5.68
CA GLN A 97 18.28 -7.83 -5.02
C GLN A 97 17.37 -7.07 -5.99
N GLU A 98 17.83 -6.83 -7.22
CA GLU A 98 17.06 -6.16 -8.27
C GLU A 98 15.78 -6.91 -8.63
N ASN A 99 15.82 -8.24 -8.70
CA ASN A 99 14.62 -9.05 -8.96
C ASN A 99 13.60 -8.99 -7.80
N ARG A 100 14.08 -8.99 -6.54
CA ARG A 100 13.22 -8.85 -5.36
C ARG A 100 12.62 -7.44 -5.28
N ASP A 101 13.42 -6.43 -5.56
CA ASP A 101 12.99 -5.03 -5.58
C ASP A 101 11.95 -4.82 -6.69
N ARG A 102 12.14 -5.42 -7.87
CA ARG A 102 11.18 -5.39 -8.98
C ARG A 102 9.82 -5.99 -8.60
N VAL A 103 9.80 -7.16 -7.98
CA VAL A 103 8.55 -7.77 -7.49
C VAL A 103 7.87 -6.87 -6.45
N GLY A 104 8.66 -6.26 -5.55
CA GLY A 104 8.15 -5.29 -4.59
C GLY A 104 7.52 -4.06 -5.26
N PHE A 105 8.17 -3.50 -6.28
CA PHE A 105 7.64 -2.37 -7.05
C PHE A 105 6.36 -2.71 -7.81
N ASP A 106 6.27 -3.89 -8.41
CA ASP A 106 5.06 -4.33 -9.12
C ASP A 106 3.88 -4.51 -8.14
N GLU A 107 4.12 -5.06 -6.96
CA GLU A 107 3.10 -5.21 -5.93
C GLU A 107 2.66 -3.86 -5.34
N ASP A 108 3.60 -2.96 -5.07
CA ASP A 108 3.30 -1.61 -4.57
C ASP A 108 2.49 -0.80 -5.59
N ARG A 109 2.84 -0.92 -6.87
CA ARG A 109 2.06 -0.31 -7.96
C ARG A 109 0.64 -0.85 -8.00
N ARG A 110 0.45 -2.16 -7.88
CA ARG A 110 -0.88 -2.77 -7.84
C ARG A 110 -1.69 -2.28 -6.64
N ARG A 111 -1.08 -2.22 -5.45
CA ARG A 111 -1.73 -1.70 -4.24
C ARG A 111 -2.11 -0.23 -4.39
N ALA A 112 -1.27 0.57 -5.05
CA ALA A 112 -1.56 1.98 -5.33
C ALA A 112 -2.74 2.13 -6.30
N GLU A 113 -2.84 1.28 -7.32
CA GLU A 113 -3.97 1.23 -8.25
C GLU A 113 -5.28 0.83 -7.53
N GLU A 114 -5.24 -0.19 -6.68
CA GLU A 114 -6.38 -0.62 -5.84
C GLU A 114 -6.81 0.49 -4.87
N THR A 115 -5.87 1.11 -4.15
CA THR A 115 -6.14 2.21 -3.21
C THR A 115 -6.77 3.41 -3.93
N LYS A 116 -6.30 3.71 -5.15
CA LYS A 116 -6.88 4.77 -5.98
C LYS A 116 -8.32 4.45 -6.38
N ALA A 117 -8.60 3.21 -6.78
CA ALA A 117 -9.96 2.79 -7.13
C ALA A 117 -10.91 2.88 -5.92
N ASP A 118 -10.46 2.44 -4.75
CA ASP A 118 -11.24 2.50 -3.51
C ASP A 118 -11.55 3.94 -3.11
N THR A 119 -10.57 4.84 -3.22
CA THR A 119 -10.79 6.28 -2.93
C THR A 119 -11.72 6.93 -3.93
N GLU A 120 -11.64 6.59 -5.23
CA GLU A 120 -12.61 7.07 -6.23
C GLU A 120 -14.02 6.53 -5.96
N TYR A 121 -14.15 5.27 -5.54
CA TYR A 121 -15.42 4.67 -5.18
C TYR A 121 -16.06 5.40 -3.98
N LEU A 122 -15.30 5.55 -2.88
CA LEU A 122 -15.76 6.27 -1.69
C LEU A 122 -16.13 7.72 -2.01
N ALA A 123 -15.38 8.40 -2.88
CA ALA A 123 -15.70 9.77 -3.28
C ALA A 123 -17.04 9.86 -4.03
N ARG A 124 -17.34 8.90 -4.92
CA ARG A 124 -18.63 8.83 -5.62
C ARG A 124 -19.77 8.52 -4.66
N GLU A 125 -19.56 7.60 -3.73
CA GLU A 125 -20.57 7.23 -2.74
C GLU A 125 -20.88 8.41 -1.80
N LEU A 126 -19.84 9.13 -1.36
CA LEU A 126 -19.99 10.36 -0.57
C LEU A 126 -20.73 11.46 -1.34
N ALA A 127 -20.47 11.61 -2.64
CA ALA A 127 -21.18 12.56 -3.48
C ALA A 127 -22.66 12.20 -3.62
N ALA A 128 -22.99 10.93 -3.84
CA ALA A 128 -24.36 10.44 -3.91
C ALA A 128 -25.09 10.63 -2.57
N LEU A 129 -24.44 10.27 -1.46
CA LEU A 129 -24.97 10.46 -0.11
C LEU A 129 -25.24 11.95 0.19
N ARG A 130 -24.33 12.85 -0.21
CA ARG A 130 -24.50 14.30 -0.04
C ARG A 130 -25.73 14.84 -0.79
N LEU A 131 -25.97 14.35 -2.00
CA LEU A 131 -27.16 14.74 -2.77
C LEU A 131 -28.45 14.25 -2.09
N ALA A 132 -28.48 12.98 -1.65
CA ALA A 132 -29.63 12.42 -0.95
C ALA A 132 -29.95 13.18 0.35
N ILE A 133 -28.93 13.53 1.15
CA ILE A 133 -29.11 14.36 2.36
C ILE A 133 -29.63 15.77 2.00
N GLY A 134 -29.15 16.33 0.89
CA GLY A 134 -29.63 17.62 0.38
C GLY A 134 -31.12 17.64 0.08
N ASP A 135 -31.67 16.56 -0.47
CA ASP A 135 -33.10 16.45 -0.75
C ASP A 135 -33.94 16.25 0.52
N VAL A 136 -33.44 15.50 1.50
CA VAL A 136 -34.10 15.35 2.82
C VAL A 136 -34.19 16.71 3.55
N ALA A 137 -33.16 17.54 3.46
CA ALA A 137 -33.20 18.89 4.02
C ALA A 137 -34.32 19.75 3.39
N LYS A 138 -34.53 19.63 2.07
CA LYS A 138 -35.62 20.32 1.37
C LYS A 138 -36.99 19.85 1.85
N THR A 139 -37.19 18.54 2.02
CA THR A 139 -38.45 17.98 2.54
C THR A 139 -38.74 18.50 3.95
N ARG A 140 -37.73 18.55 4.82
CA ARG A 140 -37.88 19.12 6.17
C ARG A 140 -38.31 20.59 6.14
N ASP A 141 -37.67 21.40 5.31
CA ASP A 141 -37.98 22.83 5.25
C ASP A 141 -39.34 23.09 4.58
N HIS A 142 -39.76 22.24 3.63
CA HIS A 142 -41.11 22.27 3.07
C HIS A 142 -42.16 21.95 4.15
N LEU A 143 -41.99 20.86 4.89
CA LEU A 143 -42.89 20.50 6.00
C LEU A 143 -42.96 21.61 7.06
N ARG A 144 -41.83 22.25 7.37
CA ARG A 144 -41.80 23.39 8.31
C ARG A 144 -42.59 24.58 7.79
N ARG A 145 -42.50 24.90 6.50
CA ARG A 145 -43.27 25.98 5.87
C ARG A 145 -44.77 25.68 5.91
N GLU A 146 -45.19 24.47 5.54
CA GLU A 146 -46.60 24.04 5.61
C GLU A 146 -47.16 24.16 7.04
N LEU A 147 -46.39 23.73 8.05
CA LEU A 147 -46.78 23.88 9.45
C LEU A 147 -46.92 25.34 9.90
N GLN A 148 -46.05 26.23 9.41
CA GLN A 148 -46.12 27.67 9.72
C GLN A 148 -47.30 28.34 9.03
N ASP A 149 -47.60 27.96 7.79
CA ASP A 149 -48.72 28.49 7.01
C ASP A 149 -50.06 28.07 7.64
N LEU A 150 -50.21 26.79 7.97
CA LEU A 150 -51.38 26.28 8.70
C LEU A 150 -51.57 26.99 10.04
N ARG A 151 -50.48 27.26 10.77
CA ARG A 151 -50.54 28.01 12.02
C ARG A 151 -51.02 29.45 11.79
N GLY A 152 -50.50 30.14 10.78
CA GLY A 152 -50.91 31.50 10.44
C GLY A 152 -52.40 31.60 10.11
N LEU A 153 -52.90 30.68 9.28
CA LEU A 153 -54.32 30.62 8.92
C LEU A 153 -55.24 30.40 10.14
N LEU A 154 -54.80 29.60 11.12
CA LEU A 154 -55.55 29.39 12.37
C LEU A 154 -55.52 30.63 13.27
N GLU A 155 -54.38 31.31 13.39
CA GLU A 155 -54.25 32.56 14.16
C GLU A 155 -55.12 33.69 13.55
N ASP A 156 -55.16 33.81 12.22
CA ASP A 156 -56.02 34.77 11.52
C ASP A 156 -57.50 34.46 11.74
N ARG A 157 -57.91 33.18 11.67
CA ARG A 157 -59.29 32.78 11.97
C ARG A 157 -59.66 33.03 13.43
N GLN A 158 -58.73 32.83 14.38
CA GLN A 158 -58.96 33.21 15.78
C GLN A 158 -59.08 34.73 15.95
N ARG A 159 -58.26 35.53 15.26
CA ARG A 159 -58.36 36.99 15.27
C ARG A 159 -59.70 37.45 14.71
N ASP A 160 -60.12 36.96 13.54
CA ASP A 160 -61.42 37.27 12.97
C ASP A 160 -62.57 36.87 13.90
N ASN A 161 -62.50 35.69 14.52
CA ASN A 161 -63.49 35.26 15.51
C ASN A 161 -63.51 36.18 16.75
N SER A 162 -62.35 36.68 17.19
CA SER A 162 -62.24 37.65 18.29
C SER A 162 -62.72 39.06 17.92
N ILE A 163 -62.54 39.51 16.68
CA ILE A 163 -63.04 40.80 16.17
C ILE A 163 -64.55 40.73 15.94
N GLN A 164 -65.07 39.58 15.52
CA GLN A 164 -66.50 39.30 15.37
C GLN A 164 -67.20 39.03 16.71
N ALA A 165 -66.44 38.93 17.80
CA ALA A 165 -66.93 38.97 19.17
C ALA A 165 -66.89 40.39 19.78
N PRO A 166 -67.83 41.29 19.43
CA PRO A 166 -68.32 42.29 20.36
C PRO A 166 -69.77 41.98 20.79
N SER A 167 -69.92 41.85 22.11
CA SER A 167 -71.17 42.02 22.89
C SER A 167 -72.40 41.18 22.54
N SER A 168 -72.46 39.95 23.04
CA SER A 168 -73.75 39.36 23.46
C SER A 168 -73.56 38.37 24.62
N SER A 169 -73.37 38.89 25.84
CA SER A 169 -73.81 38.23 27.08
C SER A 169 -73.40 39.01 28.34
N THR A 170 -74.23 40.00 28.70
CA THR A 170 -74.58 40.22 30.11
C THR A 170 -76.10 40.39 30.15
N GLY A 171 -76.80 39.28 29.95
CA GLY A 171 -78.23 39.16 30.16
C GLY A 171 -78.47 37.97 31.07
N ASP A 172 -78.78 38.28 32.32
CA ASP A 172 -79.80 37.62 33.12
C ASP A 172 -79.71 36.09 33.29
N VAL A 173 -79.25 35.66 34.47
CA VAL A 173 -79.59 34.34 35.02
C VAL A 173 -80.31 34.55 36.34
N ASP A 174 -81.63 34.45 36.21
CA ASP A 174 -82.68 34.29 37.21
C ASP A 174 -82.23 33.53 38.48
N ARG A 175 -82.47 34.16 39.65
CA ARG A 175 -82.73 33.45 40.92
C ARG A 175 -83.93 34.08 41.63
N ARG A 176 -85.10 33.65 41.18
CA ARG A 176 -86.34 33.46 41.92
C ARG A 176 -86.12 32.93 43.37
N ALA A 177 -86.96 33.47 44.27
CA ALA A 177 -87.28 33.03 45.64
C ALA A 177 -86.25 33.42 46.72
N THR A 178 -86.60 33.99 47.88
CA THR A 178 -87.71 33.65 48.80
C THR A 178 -87.98 34.79 49.80
N LYS A 179 -89.25 34.92 50.24
CA LYS A 179 -89.72 35.31 51.60
C LYS A 179 -89.44 36.74 52.09
N SER A 180 -90.44 37.59 52.34
CA SER A 180 -91.46 37.57 53.43
C SER A 180 -91.04 38.50 54.58
N CYS A 181 -91.98 39.39 54.95
CA CYS A 181 -92.04 40.28 56.13
C CYS A 181 -91.16 41.54 56.13
#